data_AF-A0A0R0M0J8-F1
#
_entry.id   AF-A0A0R0M0J8-F1
#
_cell.length_a   1.000
_cell.length_b   1.000
_cell.length_c   1.000
_cell.angle_alpha   90.00
_cell.angle_beta   90.00
_cell.angle_gamma   90.00
#
_symmetry.space_group_name_H-M   'P 1'
#
loop_
_entity.id
_entity.type
_entity.pdbx_description
1 polymer ?
#
loop_
_entity_poly.entity_id
_entity_poly.type
_entity_poly.pdbx_seq_one_letter_code
_entity_poly.pdbx_strand_id
1 'polypeptide(L)'
;MNTKHSIASAYHPQTNGVAERFNRTFVLKLEKTIKSDVADWSNWVSSALYFYNISTIMKLGALPFKILYERYPYDFTLSRLLGSKFKSVVLEEIDRIRAGQIQKVIQIRNNEIAGCRPDESPDDLVVGQVVRRRKTPSEQGCRLVPCWTDPWWITKVLGKGCYWIQGVSGSTDKVNLRDIDLLKIKNWNLPWGRG
;
A
#
# COMPACT_ATOMS: atom_id res chain seq x y z
N MET A 1 -0.98 -18.29 17.31
CA MET A 1 -1.33 -17.73 15.98
C MET A 1 -0.09 -17.81 15.09
N ASN A 2 -0.08 -18.69 14.08
CA ASN A 2 1.07 -18.88 13.19
C ASN A 2 0.92 -17.96 11.97
N THR A 3 1.20 -16.67 12.14
CA THR A 3 0.96 -15.62 11.12
C THR A 3 2.30 -15.10 10.60
N LYS A 4 2.47 -15.09 9.27
CA LYS A 4 3.63 -14.47 8.62
C LYS A 4 3.45 -12.96 8.57
N HIS A 5 4.26 -12.21 9.31
CA HIS A 5 4.27 -10.75 9.29
C HIS A 5 5.22 -10.24 8.20
N SER A 6 4.66 -9.61 7.15
CA SER A 6 5.44 -8.96 6.09
C SER A 6 5.46 -7.45 6.29
N ILE A 7 6.66 -6.87 6.41
CA ILE A 7 6.84 -5.43 6.65
C ILE A 7 7.08 -4.72 5.31
N ALA A 8 6.33 -3.65 5.06
CA ALA A 8 6.59 -2.74 3.93
C ALA A 8 7.89 -1.94 4.16
N SER A 9 8.53 -1.46 3.11
CA SER A 9 9.72 -0.59 3.27
C SER A 9 9.37 0.64 4.12
N ALA A 10 10.31 1.05 4.97
CA ALA A 10 10.11 2.18 5.88
C ALA A 10 9.67 3.42 5.11
N TYR A 11 8.69 4.16 5.67
CA TYR A 11 8.18 5.43 5.14
C TYR A 11 7.70 5.40 3.69
N HIS A 12 7.25 4.24 3.19
CA HIS A 12 6.63 4.13 1.86
C HIS A 12 5.11 3.92 1.97
N PRO A 13 4.32 4.99 2.21
CA PRO A 13 2.86 4.94 2.33
C PRO A 13 2.20 4.22 1.14
N GLN A 14 2.74 4.46 -0.05
CA GLN A 14 2.25 3.91 -1.32
C GLN A 14 2.27 2.36 -1.35
N THR A 15 3.08 1.68 -0.53
CA THR A 15 3.08 0.19 -0.43
C THR A 15 1.77 -0.31 0.18
N ASN A 16 1.17 0.45 1.10
CA ASN A 16 -0.08 0.11 1.77
C ASN A 16 -1.28 0.89 1.20
N GLY A 17 -1.27 1.15 -0.10
CA GLY A 17 -2.29 1.99 -0.75
C GLY A 17 -3.73 1.45 -0.69
N VAL A 18 -3.96 0.22 -0.23
CA VAL A 18 -5.29 -0.32 0.06
C VAL A 18 -5.81 0.22 1.39
N ALA A 19 -5.00 0.11 2.46
CA ALA A 19 -5.37 0.64 3.77
C ALA A 19 -5.52 2.17 3.74
N GLU A 20 -4.66 2.87 2.99
CA GLU A 20 -4.76 4.34 2.88
C GLU A 20 -6.04 4.80 2.18
N ARG A 21 -6.43 4.13 1.10
CA ARG A 21 -7.69 4.41 0.41
C ARG A 21 -8.90 4.08 1.28
N PHE A 22 -8.83 3.00 2.04
CA PHE A 22 -9.83 2.66 3.03
C PHE A 22 -9.94 3.76 4.09
N ASN A 23 -8.82 4.13 4.74
CA ASN A 23 -8.77 5.17 5.76
C ASN A 23 -9.33 6.49 5.26
N ARG A 24 -8.91 6.94 4.07
CA ARG A 24 -9.46 8.15 3.44
C ARG A 24 -10.98 8.08 3.27
N THR A 25 -11.47 6.98 2.72
CA THR A 25 -12.92 6.80 2.48
C THR A 25 -13.70 6.73 3.79
N PHE A 26 -13.14 6.05 4.79
CA PHE A 26 -13.75 5.88 6.09
C PHE A 26 -13.82 7.19 6.86
N VAL A 27 -12.73 7.96 6.91
CA VAL A 27 -12.69 9.29 7.54
C VAL A 27 -13.71 10.23 6.90
N LEU A 28 -13.82 10.25 5.56
CA LEU A 28 -14.83 11.06 4.87
C LEU A 28 -16.27 10.68 5.22
N LYS A 29 -16.52 9.40 5.51
CA LYS A 29 -17.83 8.94 5.97
C LYS A 29 -18.08 9.32 7.41
N LEU A 30 -17.07 9.13 8.25
CA LEU A 30 -17.11 9.48 9.67
C LEU A 30 -17.44 10.97 9.85
N GLU A 31 -16.74 11.84 9.14
CA GLU A 31 -16.96 13.28 9.11
C GLU A 31 -18.41 13.64 8.78
N LYS A 32 -19.02 12.95 7.79
CA LYS A 32 -20.42 13.18 7.41
C LYS A 32 -21.44 12.64 8.42
N THR A 33 -21.07 11.66 9.23
CA THR A 33 -21.95 11.11 10.29
C THR A 33 -21.93 11.92 11.56
N ILE A 34 -20.85 12.67 11.83
CA ILE A 34 -20.75 13.53 13.01
C ILE A 34 -21.68 14.73 12.80
N LYS A 35 -22.66 14.89 13.68
CA LYS A 35 -23.67 15.97 13.59
C LYS A 35 -23.42 17.14 14.54
N SER A 36 -22.71 16.92 15.64
CA SER A 36 -22.58 17.88 16.75
C SER A 36 -21.14 18.25 17.03
N ASP A 37 -20.39 17.38 17.71
CA ASP A 37 -19.03 17.62 18.15
C ASP A 37 -18.07 16.58 17.57
N VAL A 38 -16.94 17.04 17.04
CA VAL A 38 -15.85 16.21 16.53
C VAL A 38 -15.19 15.44 17.67
N ALA A 39 -15.25 15.95 18.91
CA ALA A 39 -14.71 15.27 20.09
C ALA A 39 -15.35 13.89 20.34
N ASP A 40 -16.62 13.72 19.97
CA ASP A 40 -17.39 12.48 20.19
C ASP A 40 -17.30 11.48 19.03
N TRP A 41 -16.31 11.61 18.14
CA TRP A 41 -16.18 10.78 16.94
C TRP A 41 -16.20 9.27 17.22
N SER A 42 -15.70 8.84 18.38
CA SER A 42 -15.65 7.43 18.79
C SER A 42 -17.04 6.79 18.85
N ASN A 43 -18.07 7.54 19.26
CA ASN A 43 -19.45 7.07 19.32
C ASN A 43 -20.06 6.85 17.92
N TRP A 44 -19.52 7.53 16.90
CA TRP A 44 -20.01 7.47 15.52
C TRP A 44 -19.27 6.45 14.65
N VAL A 45 -18.20 5.82 15.16
CA VAL A 45 -17.40 4.83 14.42
C VAL A 45 -18.26 3.67 13.92
N SER A 46 -19.12 3.11 14.77
CA SER A 46 -20.01 1.99 14.41
C SER A 46 -20.98 2.38 13.29
N SER A 47 -21.56 3.58 13.37
CA SER A 47 -22.46 4.13 12.35
C SER A 47 -21.71 4.36 11.03
N ALA A 48 -20.54 5.00 11.07
CA ALA A 48 -19.71 5.23 9.90
C ALA A 48 -19.26 3.91 9.24
N LEU A 49 -18.95 2.88 10.03
CA LEU A 49 -18.62 1.55 9.54
C LEU A 49 -19.81 0.86 8.87
N TYR A 50 -21.01 1.01 9.43
CA TYR A 50 -22.23 0.54 8.78
C TYR A 50 -22.42 1.22 7.42
N PHE A 51 -22.34 2.56 7.35
CA PHE A 51 -22.41 3.30 6.08
C PHE A 51 -21.28 2.90 5.12
N TYR A 52 -20.10 2.57 5.64
CA TYR A 52 -19.01 2.01 4.84
C TYR A 52 -19.43 0.70 4.17
N ASN A 53 -19.89 -0.25 4.98
CA ASN A 53 -20.26 -1.60 4.57
C ASN A 53 -21.42 -1.66 3.57
N ILE A 54 -22.34 -0.68 3.63
CA ILE A 54 -23.52 -0.64 2.75
C ILE A 54 -23.34 0.23 1.49
N SER A 55 -22.24 0.96 1.36
CA SER A 55 -22.01 1.77 0.16
C SER A 55 -21.31 0.99 -0.92
N THR A 56 -21.69 1.22 -2.17
CA THR A 56 -21.04 0.61 -3.33
C THR A 56 -19.62 1.13 -3.53
N ILE A 57 -18.64 0.23 -3.60
CA ILE A 57 -17.30 0.55 -4.07
C ILE A 57 -17.37 0.69 -5.59
N MET A 58 -17.15 1.91 -6.11
CA MET A 58 -17.28 2.23 -7.53
C MET A 58 -16.51 1.27 -8.45
N LYS A 59 -15.26 0.94 -8.11
CA LYS A 59 -14.43 0.03 -8.92
C LYS A 59 -14.92 -1.42 -8.96
N LEU A 60 -15.62 -1.88 -7.91
CA LEU A 60 -16.16 -3.24 -7.84
C LEU A 60 -17.65 -3.30 -8.22
N GLY A 61 -18.36 -2.16 -8.23
CA GLY A 61 -19.81 -2.12 -8.40
C GLY A 61 -20.59 -2.84 -7.28
N ALA A 62 -19.95 -3.14 -6.14
CA ALA A 62 -20.53 -3.95 -5.07
C ALA A 62 -20.29 -3.35 -3.68
N LEU A 63 -21.16 -3.72 -2.74
CA LEU A 63 -21.09 -3.30 -1.33
C LEU A 63 -20.06 -4.18 -0.61
N PRO A 64 -19.19 -3.64 0.27
CA PRO A 64 -18.29 -4.45 1.09
C PRO A 64 -19.00 -5.60 1.82
N PHE A 65 -20.17 -5.32 2.38
CA PHE A 65 -20.98 -6.33 3.07
C PHE A 65 -21.44 -7.45 2.13
N LYS A 66 -21.80 -7.11 0.88
CA LYS A 66 -22.21 -8.09 -0.12
C LYS A 66 -21.05 -8.95 -0.59
N ILE A 67 -19.83 -8.40 -0.66
CA ILE A 67 -18.63 -9.17 -1.01
C ILE A 67 -18.30 -10.19 0.08
N LEU A 68 -18.50 -9.82 1.35
CA LEU A 68 -18.19 -10.67 2.48
C LEU A 68 -19.28 -11.73 2.76
N TYR A 69 -20.55 -11.36 2.70
CA TYR A 69 -21.65 -12.23 3.14
C TYR A 69 -22.58 -12.66 2.01
N GLU A 70 -22.30 -12.24 0.78
CA GLU A 70 -23.13 -12.50 -0.41
C GLU A 70 -24.60 -12.12 -0.24
N ARG A 71 -24.87 -11.13 0.61
CA ARG A 71 -26.21 -10.69 0.93
C ARG A 71 -26.27 -9.18 1.11
N TYR A 72 -27.46 -8.63 0.99
CA TYR A 72 -27.69 -7.24 1.33
C TYR A 72 -27.96 -7.10 2.83
N PRO A 73 -27.46 -6.03 3.47
CA PRO A 73 -27.66 -5.80 4.90
C PRO A 73 -29.13 -5.51 5.25
N TYR A 74 -29.93 -5.09 4.27
CA TYR A 74 -31.36 -4.80 4.39
C TYR A 74 -32.28 -5.89 3.79
N ASP A 75 -31.72 -7.03 3.39
CA ASP A 75 -32.52 -8.19 2.95
C ASP A 75 -33.08 -8.93 4.17
N PHE A 76 -34.26 -8.48 4.64
CA PHE A 76 -35.02 -9.07 5.75
C PHE A 76 -36.14 -10.00 5.27
N THR A 77 -36.04 -10.55 4.06
CA THR A 77 -37.12 -11.38 3.48
C THR A 77 -37.55 -12.50 4.43
N LEU A 78 -38.86 -12.69 4.62
CA LEU A 78 -39.44 -13.64 5.58
C LEU A 78 -38.92 -15.06 5.35
N SER A 79 -38.75 -15.45 4.09
CA SER A 79 -38.15 -16.73 3.68
C SER A 79 -36.74 -16.97 4.24
N ARG A 80 -35.98 -15.89 4.45
CA ARG A 80 -34.61 -15.91 4.98
C ARG A 80 -34.57 -15.94 6.51
N LEU A 81 -35.50 -15.25 7.17
CA LEU A 81 -35.70 -15.29 8.63
C LEU A 81 -36.22 -16.65 9.10
N LEU A 82 -37.10 -17.28 8.31
CA LEU A 82 -37.75 -18.55 8.63
C LEU A 82 -36.92 -19.78 8.22
N GLY A 83 -35.69 -19.60 7.73
CA GLY A 83 -34.77 -20.71 7.38
C GLY A 83 -35.24 -21.60 6.21
N SER A 84 -36.37 -21.28 5.59
CA SER A 84 -36.96 -22.04 4.49
C SER A 84 -36.09 -21.88 3.23
N LYS A 85 -35.28 -22.91 2.98
CA LYS A 85 -34.33 -23.03 1.86
C LYS A 85 -33.12 -22.09 1.94
N PHE A 86 -32.38 -22.16 3.04
CA PHE A 86 -30.93 -22.06 2.86
C PHE A 86 -30.50 -23.30 2.04
N LYS A 87 -30.25 -23.13 0.73
CA LYS A 87 -29.02 -23.75 0.23
C LYS A 87 -27.96 -23.13 1.11
N SER A 88 -27.32 -23.91 1.98
CA SER A 88 -26.10 -23.48 2.62
C SER A 88 -25.25 -22.93 1.49
N VAL A 89 -25.13 -21.61 1.38
CA VAL A 89 -24.15 -21.03 0.47
C VAL A 89 -22.85 -21.45 1.14
N VAL A 90 -22.33 -22.59 0.68
CA VAL A 90 -21.12 -23.19 1.21
C VAL A 90 -20.07 -22.09 1.08
N LEU A 91 -19.20 -21.93 2.08
CA LEU A 91 -18.13 -20.92 2.02
C LEU A 91 -17.39 -20.96 0.66
N GLU A 92 -17.31 -22.14 0.04
CA GLU A 92 -16.82 -22.39 -1.31
C GLU A 92 -17.56 -21.66 -2.45
N GLU A 93 -18.87 -21.48 -2.37
CA GLU A 93 -19.66 -20.71 -3.35
C GLU A 93 -19.33 -19.22 -3.24
N ILE A 94 -19.28 -18.71 -1.99
CA ILE A 94 -18.89 -17.32 -1.69
C ILE A 94 -17.46 -17.07 -2.19
N ASP A 95 -16.54 -18.00 -1.94
CA ASP A 95 -15.15 -17.88 -2.36
C ASP A 95 -15.00 -17.96 -3.89
N ARG A 96 -15.80 -18.80 -4.58
CA ARG A 96 -15.85 -18.82 -6.05
C ARG A 96 -16.31 -17.47 -6.61
N ILE A 97 -17.35 -16.87 -6.03
CA ILE A 97 -17.88 -15.58 -6.48
C ILE A 97 -16.86 -14.46 -6.23
N ARG A 98 -16.24 -14.43 -5.05
CA ARG A 98 -15.16 -13.49 -4.74
C ARG A 98 -13.99 -13.65 -5.69
N ALA A 99 -13.56 -14.88 -5.97
CA ALA A 99 -12.49 -15.14 -6.93
C ALA A 99 -12.84 -14.60 -8.32
N GLY A 100 -14.07 -14.81 -8.79
CA GLY A 100 -14.55 -14.23 -10.05
C GLY A 100 -14.53 -12.70 -10.08
N GLN A 101 -14.90 -12.04 -8.97
CA GLN A 101 -14.82 -10.57 -8.85
C GLN A 101 -13.37 -10.09 -8.86
N ILE A 102 -12.47 -10.77 -8.15
CA ILE A 102 -11.04 -10.46 -8.11
C ILE A 102 -10.43 -10.57 -9.51
N GLN A 103 -10.73 -11.64 -10.24
CA GLN A 103 -10.24 -11.83 -11.61
C GLN A 103 -10.69 -10.70 -12.55
N LYS A 104 -11.95 -10.28 -12.46
CA LYS A 104 -12.45 -9.13 -13.23
C LYS A 104 -11.68 -7.84 -12.92
N VAL A 105 -11.43 -7.56 -11.65
CA VAL A 105 -10.68 -6.37 -11.22
C VAL A 105 -9.23 -6.44 -11.70
N ILE A 106 -8.58 -7.60 -11.62
CA ILE A 106 -7.23 -7.83 -12.14
C ILE A 106 -7.20 -7.59 -13.66
N GLN A 107 -8.17 -8.12 -14.39
CA GLN A 107 -8.23 -7.96 -15.83
C GLN A 107 -8.43 -6.50 -16.24
N ILE A 108 -9.34 -5.76 -15.57
CA ILE A 108 -9.51 -4.32 -15.76
C ILE A 108 -8.19 -3.59 -15.49
N ARG A 109 -7.52 -3.91 -14.37
CA ARG A 109 -6.24 -3.30 -14.00
C ARG A 109 -5.15 -3.58 -15.03
N ASN A 110 -5.06 -4.80 -15.54
CA ASN A 110 -4.07 -5.17 -16.55
C ASN A 110 -4.35 -4.43 -17.87
N ASN A 111 -5.62 -4.28 -18.25
CA ASN A 111 -6.00 -3.48 -19.42
C ASN A 111 -5.68 -1.98 -19.23
N GLU A 112 -5.93 -1.42 -18.04
CA GLU A 112 -5.52 -0.05 -17.69
C GLU A 112 -3.99 0.11 -17.81
N ILE A 113 -3.21 -0.88 -17.34
CA ILE A 113 -1.74 -0.88 -17.39
C ILE A 113 -1.25 -1.00 -18.83
N ALA A 114 -1.87 -1.87 -19.65
CA ALA A 114 -1.50 -2.05 -21.06
C ALA A 114 -1.77 -0.78 -21.90
N GLY A 115 -2.77 0.02 -21.50
CA GLY A 115 -3.05 1.32 -22.11
C GLY A 115 -2.16 2.47 -21.60
N CYS A 116 -1.45 2.26 -20.49
CA CYS A 116 -0.44 3.20 -20.01
C CYS A 116 0.84 3.02 -20.84
N ARG A 117 1.53 4.13 -21.14
CA ARG A 117 2.88 4.03 -21.68
C ARG A 117 3.72 3.20 -20.70
N PRO A 118 4.54 2.26 -21.19
CA PRO A 118 5.50 1.59 -20.33
C PRO A 118 6.30 2.68 -19.61
N ASP A 119 6.34 2.58 -18.29
CA ASP A 119 7.19 3.43 -17.47
C ASP A 119 8.62 3.10 -17.87
N GLU A 120 9.23 3.94 -18.70
CA GLU A 120 10.70 4.03 -18.80
C GLU A 120 11.16 4.59 -17.46
N SER A 121 11.05 3.77 -16.41
CA SER A 121 11.61 4.09 -15.10
C SER A 121 13.08 4.42 -15.34
N PRO A 122 13.55 5.59 -14.87
CA PRO A 122 14.89 6.08 -15.17
C PRO A 122 15.92 5.03 -14.77
N ASP A 123 16.79 4.66 -15.71
CA ASP A 123 17.89 3.70 -15.62
C ASP A 123 17.92 2.91 -14.31
N ASP A 124 17.37 1.69 -14.32
CA ASP A 124 17.43 0.79 -13.17
C ASP A 124 18.84 0.78 -12.60
N LEU A 125 18.97 1.09 -11.31
CA LEU A 125 20.27 1.19 -10.67
C LEU A 125 20.93 -0.19 -10.60
N VAL A 126 22.21 -0.24 -10.91
CA VAL A 126 22.98 -1.49 -10.99
C VAL A 126 23.67 -1.77 -9.65
N VAL A 127 23.80 -3.05 -9.32
CA VAL A 127 24.58 -3.51 -8.16
C VAL A 127 25.99 -2.92 -8.21
N GLY A 128 26.48 -2.44 -7.08
CA GLY A 128 27.80 -1.81 -6.94
C GLY A 128 27.82 -0.29 -7.14
N GLN A 129 26.73 0.32 -7.62
CA GLN A 129 26.66 1.79 -7.70
C GLN A 129 26.59 2.44 -6.32
N VAL A 130 27.29 3.56 -6.17
CA VAL A 130 27.29 4.36 -4.94
C VAL A 130 26.10 5.32 -4.98
N VAL A 131 25.34 5.33 -3.90
CA VAL A 131 24.10 6.08 -3.76
C VAL A 131 24.02 6.76 -2.40
N ARG A 132 23.20 7.80 -2.31
CA ARG A 132 22.79 8.42 -1.03
C ARG A 132 21.39 7.97 -0.69
N ARG A 133 21.17 7.62 0.58
CA ARG A 133 19.83 7.34 1.11
C ARG A 133 19.26 8.59 1.78
N ARG A 134 17.98 8.88 1.57
CA ARG A 134 17.27 9.92 2.34
C ARG A 134 17.22 9.52 3.84
N LYS A 135 17.34 10.51 4.72
CA LYS A 135 17.18 10.32 6.17
C LYS A 135 15.72 9.99 6.48
N THR A 136 15.51 9.06 7.40
CA THR A 136 14.17 8.81 7.93
C THR A 136 13.73 9.98 8.82
N PRO A 137 12.42 10.21 9.00
CA PRO A 137 11.91 11.22 9.94
C PRO A 137 12.49 11.14 11.36
N SER A 138 12.89 9.95 11.82
CA SER A 138 13.57 9.77 13.11
C SER A 138 15.05 10.19 13.10
N GLU A 139 15.70 10.14 11.94
CA GLU A 139 17.08 10.58 11.72
C GLU A 139 17.17 12.05 11.27
N GLN A 140 16.01 12.67 10.99
CA GLN A 140 15.94 14.02 10.46
C GLN A 140 16.24 15.02 11.58
N GLY A 141 17.34 15.77 11.41
CA GLY A 141 17.76 16.77 12.37
C GLY A 141 17.00 18.09 12.26
N CYS A 142 17.45 19.08 13.02
CA CYS A 142 16.92 20.43 13.00
C CYS A 142 17.01 21.07 11.60
N ARG A 143 16.24 22.15 11.41
CA ARG A 143 16.23 22.97 10.20
C ARG A 143 17.67 23.27 9.74
N LEU A 144 17.96 23.04 8.45
CA LEU A 144 19.26 23.18 7.76
C LEU A 144 20.22 21.97 7.81
N VAL A 145 19.90 20.87 8.49
CA VAL A 145 20.68 19.62 8.38
C VAL A 145 20.40 18.94 7.02
N PRO A 146 21.43 18.44 6.30
CA PRO A 146 21.22 17.71 5.05
C PRO A 146 20.28 16.52 5.22
N CYS A 147 19.33 16.36 4.29
CA CYS A 147 18.32 15.31 4.29
C CYS A 147 18.81 13.97 3.70
N TRP A 148 20.07 13.91 3.26
CA TRP A 148 20.71 12.71 2.72
C TRP A 148 21.79 12.21 3.68
N THR A 149 21.99 10.90 3.70
CA THR A 149 23.01 10.22 4.50
C THR A 149 24.28 9.96 3.68
N ASP A 150 25.32 9.51 4.38
CA ASP A 150 26.62 9.08 3.86
C ASP A 150 26.51 8.07 2.71
N PRO A 151 27.59 7.83 1.92
CA PRO A 151 27.53 6.95 0.77
C PRO A 151 27.22 5.49 1.16
N TRP A 152 26.25 4.93 0.44
CA TRP A 152 25.89 3.51 0.46
C TRP A 152 26.18 2.90 -0.90
N TRP A 153 26.32 1.59 -0.99
CA TRP A 153 26.36 0.89 -2.29
C TRP A 153 25.21 -0.09 -2.42
N ILE A 154 24.73 -0.27 -3.65
CA ILE A 154 23.67 -1.22 -3.96
C ILE A 154 24.23 -2.63 -3.90
N THR A 155 23.60 -3.47 -3.08
CA THR A 155 23.96 -4.88 -2.91
C THR A 155 23.05 -5.80 -3.74
N LYS A 156 21.75 -5.49 -3.82
CA LYS A 156 20.78 -6.33 -4.54
C LYS A 156 19.62 -5.52 -5.11
N VAL A 157 19.23 -5.82 -6.34
CA VAL A 157 18.04 -5.30 -7.01
C VAL A 157 16.87 -6.28 -6.78
N LEU A 158 15.74 -5.80 -6.28
CA LEU A 158 14.55 -6.60 -5.98
C LEU A 158 13.41 -6.43 -7.01
N GLY A 159 13.59 -5.53 -7.99
CA GLY A 159 12.59 -5.18 -9.00
C GLY A 159 11.60 -4.09 -8.54
N LYS A 160 10.94 -3.43 -9.51
CA LYS A 160 9.98 -2.31 -9.29
C LYS A 160 10.58 -1.14 -8.49
N GLY A 161 11.85 -0.83 -8.74
CA GLY A 161 12.57 0.25 -8.06
C GLY A 161 12.84 -0.02 -6.57
N CYS A 162 12.96 -1.27 -6.14
CA CYS A 162 13.36 -1.61 -4.76
C CYS A 162 14.78 -2.19 -4.72
N TYR A 163 15.59 -1.72 -3.76
CA TYR A 163 17.01 -2.04 -3.66
C TYR A 163 17.41 -2.36 -2.22
N TRP A 164 18.37 -3.27 -2.04
CA TRP A 164 19.14 -3.39 -0.82
C TRP A 164 20.42 -2.57 -0.95
N ILE A 165 20.68 -1.77 0.06
CA ILE A 165 21.89 -0.97 0.17
C ILE A 165 22.68 -1.37 1.41
N GLN A 166 23.99 -1.20 1.35
CA GLN A 166 24.90 -1.46 2.45
C GLN A 166 25.81 -0.26 2.69
N GLY A 167 25.98 0.09 3.95
CA GLY A 167 26.82 1.21 4.39
C GLY A 167 28.21 0.74 4.80
N VAL A 168 29.12 1.70 4.94
CA VAL A 168 30.51 1.45 5.35
C VAL A 168 30.61 0.73 6.71
N SER A 169 29.64 0.95 7.60
CA SER A 169 29.53 0.29 8.91
C SER A 169 29.06 -1.18 8.85
N GLY A 170 28.75 -1.70 7.66
CA GLY A 170 28.15 -3.03 7.49
C GLY A 170 26.63 -3.07 7.68
N SER A 171 26.00 -1.95 8.03
CA SER A 171 24.53 -1.83 8.12
C SER A 171 23.90 -2.06 6.75
N THR A 172 22.81 -2.81 6.71
CA THR A 172 22.03 -3.03 5.47
C THR A 172 20.64 -2.45 5.62
N ASP A 173 20.11 -1.90 4.54
CA ASP A 173 18.77 -1.33 4.52
C ASP A 173 18.07 -1.58 3.19
N LYS A 174 16.74 -1.66 3.23
CA LYS A 174 15.89 -1.87 2.05
C LYS A 174 15.18 -0.58 1.70
N VAL A 175 15.45 -0.05 0.52
CA VAL A 175 15.07 1.30 0.12
C VAL A 175 14.45 1.30 -1.28
N ASN A 176 13.54 2.24 -1.55
CA ASN A 176 12.93 2.45 -2.86
C ASN A 176 13.74 3.47 -3.68
N LEU A 177 13.68 3.40 -5.02
CA LEU A 177 14.37 4.31 -5.95
C LEU A 177 14.13 5.79 -5.61
N ARG A 178 12.93 6.15 -5.13
CA ARG A 178 12.59 7.53 -4.77
C ARG A 178 13.34 8.07 -3.55
N ASP A 179 13.81 7.18 -2.69
CA ASP A 179 14.53 7.51 -1.46
C ASP A 179 16.05 7.30 -1.62
N ILE A 180 16.49 7.07 -2.86
CA ILE A 180 17.87 6.84 -3.26
C ILE A 180 18.25 7.88 -4.32
N ASP A 181 19.39 8.51 -4.16
CA ASP A 181 19.96 9.39 -5.18
C ASP A 181 21.32 8.86 -5.65
N LEU A 182 21.51 8.76 -6.96
CA LEU A 182 22.75 8.25 -7.53
C LEU A 182 23.85 9.29 -7.35
N LEU A 183 24.94 8.90 -6.70
CA LEU A 183 26.12 9.73 -6.61
C LEU A 183 26.84 9.71 -7.95
N LYS A 184 26.57 10.71 -8.79
CA LYS A 184 27.39 10.99 -9.98
C LYS A 184 28.75 11.48 -9.51
N ILE A 185 29.71 10.56 -9.37
CA ILE A 185 31.10 10.89 -9.03
C ILE A 185 31.70 11.62 -10.23
N LYS A 186 31.56 12.95 -10.29
CA LYS A 186 32.44 13.79 -11.12
C LYS A 186 33.80 13.80 -10.43
N ASN A 187 34.73 13.00 -10.96
CA ASN A 187 36.18 13.02 -10.70
C ASN A 187 36.58 13.34 -9.25
N TRP A 188 36.59 12.33 -8.39
CA TRP A 188 37.48 12.35 -7.24
C TRP A 188 38.89 12.01 -7.74
N ASN A 189 39.78 13.00 -7.79
CA ASN A 189 41.22 12.74 -7.90
C ASN A 189 41.64 12.03 -6.62
N LEU A 190 41.82 10.71 -6.69
CA LEU A 190 42.46 9.95 -5.62
C LEU A 190 43.92 10.46 -5.50
N PRO A 191 44.39 10.92 -4.32
CA PRO A 191 45.71 11.51 -4.17
C PRO A 191 46.84 10.46 -4.14
N TRP A 192 46.62 9.24 -4.64
CA TRP A 192 47.60 8.16 -4.64
C TRP A 192 47.70 7.46 -6.00
N GLY A 193 47.98 8.24 -7.04
CA GLY A 193 48.61 7.73 -8.25
C GLY A 193 50.12 7.80 -8.08
N ARG A 194 50.79 6.65 -7.90
CA ARG A 194 52.24 6.57 -8.14
C ARG A 194 52.47 6.82 -9.63
N GLY A 195 53.25 7.84 -9.93
CA GLY A 195 53.97 8.08 -11.18
C GLY A 195 55.36 8.53 -10.81
#